data_AF-A0A1E8PP04-F1
#
_entry.id   AF-A0A1E8PP04-F1
#
_cell.length_a   1.000
_cell.length_b   1.000
_cell.length_c   1.000
_cell.angle_alpha   90.00
_cell.angle_beta   90.00
_cell.angle_gamma   90.00
#
_symmetry.space_group_name_H-M   'P 1'
#
loop_
_entity.id
_entity.type
_entity.pdbx_description
1 polymer ?
#
loop_
_entity_poly.entity_id
_entity_poly.type
_entity_poly.pdbx_seq_one_letter_code
_entity_poly.pdbx_strand_id
1 'polypeptide(L)'
;MRFPNLRYGNPTAFAHYAMGIPLADLARTLRRDERTVRDWLSAKQRVPWWVPEYMRLRQMEQAEIRRQMNMPAIGAKLGVVRGTVIELAVRRPKKKPQITDLRLDDFDPVVSTG
;
A
#
# COMPACT_ATOMS: atom_id res chain seq x y z
N MET A 1 26.76 17.82 -17.44
CA MET A 1 25.74 18.75 -16.89
C MET A 1 25.97 18.92 -15.40
N ARG A 2 26.47 20.10 -14.98
CA ARG A 2 26.87 20.41 -13.60
C ARG A 2 25.97 21.54 -13.09
N PHE A 3 24.70 21.23 -12.86
CA PHE A 3 23.80 22.13 -12.13
C PHE A 3 23.79 21.64 -10.67
N PRO A 4 24.51 22.30 -9.75
CA PRO A 4 24.41 21.96 -8.34
C PRO A 4 23.07 22.52 -7.87
N ASN A 5 22.00 21.74 -8.01
CA ASN A 5 20.76 22.07 -7.33
C ASN A 5 21.05 22.00 -5.82
N LEU A 6 21.30 23.16 -5.22
CA LEU A 6 21.47 23.41 -3.78
C LEU A 6 20.22 23.01 -2.98
N ARG A 7 19.12 22.70 -3.67
CA ARG A 7 17.90 22.20 -3.09
C ARG A 7 18.09 20.71 -2.80
N TYR A 8 18.09 20.38 -1.53
CA TYR A 8 17.86 19.01 -1.08
C TYR A 8 16.35 18.76 -1.02
N GLY A 9 15.97 17.52 -1.24
CA GLY A 9 14.58 17.08 -1.10
C GLY A 9 14.19 17.06 0.36
N ASN A 10 12.90 17.30 0.63
CA ASN A 10 12.36 17.14 1.97
C ASN A 10 12.37 15.64 2.35
N PRO A 11 13.12 15.20 3.38
CA PRO A 11 13.17 13.80 3.79
C PRO A 11 11.81 13.27 4.26
N THR A 12 10.98 14.12 4.87
CA THR A 12 9.63 13.77 5.31
C THR A 12 8.72 13.46 4.13
N ALA A 13 8.82 14.25 3.05
CA ALA A 13 8.07 13.98 1.82
C ALA A 13 8.50 12.64 1.20
N PHE A 14 9.80 12.35 1.19
CA PHE A 14 10.29 11.07 0.71
C PHE A 14 9.78 9.89 1.55
N ALA A 15 9.83 10.00 2.88
CA ALA A 15 9.33 8.97 3.80
C ALA A 15 7.83 8.70 3.62
N HIS A 16 7.03 9.75 3.40
CA HIS A 16 5.61 9.63 3.10
C HIS A 16 5.36 8.79 1.84
N TYR A 17 6.06 9.08 0.75
CA TYR A 17 5.85 8.35 -0.51
C TYR A 17 6.48 6.96 -0.54
N ALA A 18 7.54 6.73 0.24
CA ALA A 18 8.15 5.41 0.41
C ALA A 18 7.31 4.47 1.28
N MET A 19 6.30 4.98 1.99
CA MET A 19 5.48 4.18 2.90
C MET A 19 4.78 3.04 2.16
N GLY A 20 4.98 1.81 2.64
CA GLY A 20 4.41 0.59 2.05
C GLY A 20 5.17 0.02 0.86
N ILE A 21 6.29 0.62 0.44
CA ILE A 21 7.16 0.08 -0.62
C ILE A 21 8.35 -0.63 0.04
N PRO A 22 8.66 -1.90 -0.30
CA PRO A 22 9.82 -2.57 0.24
C PRO A 22 11.10 -1.91 -0.27
N LEU A 23 12.14 -1.89 0.58
CA LEU A 23 13.38 -1.15 0.31
C LEU A 23 14.07 -1.57 -0.99
N ALA A 24 14.08 -2.87 -1.32
CA ALA A 24 14.66 -3.40 -2.55
C ALA A 24 13.96 -2.87 -3.81
N ASP A 25 12.62 -2.79 -3.80
CA ASP A 25 11.86 -2.22 -4.91
C ASP A 25 12.07 -0.71 -5.02
N LEU A 26 12.17 -0.02 -3.89
CA LEU A 26 12.45 1.41 -3.84
C LEU A 26 13.82 1.72 -4.45
N ALA A 27 14.84 0.93 -4.09
CA ALA A 27 16.19 0.99 -4.63
C ALA A 27 16.23 0.71 -6.13
N ARG A 28 15.54 -0.33 -6.59
CA ARG A 28 15.40 -0.67 -8.01
C ARG A 28 14.72 0.46 -8.81
N THR A 29 13.65 1.03 -8.26
CA THR A 29 12.90 2.12 -8.90
C THR A 29 13.76 3.38 -9.02
N LEU A 30 14.48 3.74 -7.95
CA LEU A 30 15.36 4.91 -7.92
C LEU A 30 16.70 4.70 -8.64
N ARG A 31 17.00 3.46 -9.07
CA ARG A 31 18.28 3.02 -9.65
C ARG A 31 19.46 3.37 -8.74
N ARG A 32 19.32 3.08 -7.44
CA ARG A 32 20.32 3.35 -6.40
C ARG A 32 20.47 2.16 -5.47
N ASP A 33 21.58 2.11 -4.76
CA ASP A 33 21.83 1.06 -3.78
C ASP A 33 20.88 1.16 -2.59
N GLU A 34 20.45 0.01 -2.08
CA GLU A 34 19.59 -0.08 -0.89
C GLU A 34 20.18 0.64 0.32
N ARG A 35 21.51 0.60 0.48
CA ARG A 35 22.21 1.31 1.56
C ARG A 35 21.99 2.81 1.46
N THR A 36 22.14 3.37 0.26
CA THR A 36 21.97 4.80 0.00
C THR A 36 20.52 5.23 0.26
N VAL A 37 19.56 4.42 -0.20
CA VAL A 37 18.13 4.68 0.02
C VAL A 37 17.77 4.59 1.50
N ARG A 38 18.35 3.63 2.23
CA ARG A 38 18.20 3.53 3.69
C ARG A 38 18.77 4.75 4.40
N ASP A 39 19.95 5.22 4.01
CA ASP A 39 20.58 6.40 4.60
C ASP A 39 19.76 7.67 4.36
N TRP A 40 19.06 7.76 3.22
CA TRP A 40 18.09 8.83 2.94
C TRP A 40 16.84 8.75 3.81
N LEU A 41 16.27 7.55 3.98
CA LEU A 41 15.10 7.33 4.85
C LEU A 41 15.40 7.59 6.33
N SER A 42 16.59 7.22 6.79
CA SER A 42 17.07 7.51 8.15
C SER A 42 17.56 8.94 8.34
N ALA A 43 17.45 9.81 7.32
CA ALA A 43 17.97 11.17 7.32
C ALA A 43 19.47 11.30 7.66
N LYS A 44 20.25 10.21 7.53
CA LYS A 44 21.71 10.21 7.71
C LYS A 44 22.42 10.96 6.59
N GLN A 45 21.86 10.88 5.38
CA GLN A 45 22.33 11.62 4.22
C GLN A 45 21.23 12.53 3.68
N ARG A 46 21.65 13.65 3.09
CA ARG A 46 20.71 14.58 2.47
C ARG A 46 20.10 13.96 1.22
N VAL A 47 18.77 14.02 1.13
CA VAL A 47 18.01 13.48 0.01
C VAL A 47 18.18 14.39 -1.21
N PRO A 48 18.47 13.86 -2.41
CA PRO A 48 18.43 14.66 -3.64
C PRO A 48 17.02 15.21 -3.90
N TRP A 49 16.88 16.47 -4.32
CA TRP A 49 15.56 17.08 -4.57
C TRP A 49 14.66 16.30 -5.53
N TRP A 50 15.24 15.60 -6.51
CA TRP A 50 14.47 14.87 -7.50
C TRP A 50 13.82 13.61 -6.91
N VAL A 51 14.30 13.07 -5.78
CA VAL A 51 13.81 11.81 -5.21
C VAL A 51 12.36 11.95 -4.71
N PRO A 52 12.02 12.91 -3.84
CA PRO A 52 10.63 13.15 -3.46
C PRO A 52 9.74 13.53 -4.66
N GLU A 53 10.24 14.36 -5.57
CA GLU A 53 9.46 14.84 -6.73
C GLU A 53 9.14 13.71 -7.70
N TYR A 54 10.10 12.82 -7.97
CA TYR A 54 9.88 11.64 -8.79
C TYR A 54 8.81 10.72 -8.18
N MET A 55 8.90 10.47 -6.88
CA MET A 55 7.90 9.65 -6.17
C MET A 55 6.51 10.30 -6.18
N ARG A 56 6.45 11.62 -6.02
CA ARG A 56 5.21 12.40 -6.13
C ARG A 56 4.59 12.24 -7.52
N LEU A 57 5.37 12.43 -8.59
CA LEU A 57 4.88 12.30 -9.97
C LEU A 57 4.37 10.88 -10.25
N ARG A 58 5.12 9.86 -9.80
CA ARG A 58 4.69 8.47 -9.92
C ARG A 58 3.35 8.22 -9.21
N GLN A 59 3.15 8.77 -8.02
CA GLN A 59 1.88 8.60 -7.31
C GLN A 59 0.72 9.32 -8.02
N MET A 60 0.96 10.51 -8.58
CA MET A 60 -0.04 11.23 -9.37
C MET A 60 -0.44 10.46 -10.64
N GLU A 61 0.54 9.90 -11.35
CA GLU A 61 0.29 9.06 -12.53
C GLU A 61 -0.53 7.82 -12.16
N GLN A 62 -0.17 7.13 -11.07
CA GLN A 62 -0.94 5.97 -10.57
C GLN A 62 -2.37 6.35 -10.18
N ALA A 63 -2.58 7.54 -9.58
CA ALA A 63 -3.91 8.03 -9.25
C ALA A 63 -4.73 8.33 -10.51
N GLU A 64 -4.13 8.92 -11.54
CA GLU A 64 -4.79 9.23 -12.81
C GLU A 64 -5.15 7.95 -13.58
N ILE A 65 -4.24 6.97 -13.64
CA ILE A 65 -4.54 5.66 -14.25
C ILE A 65 -5.72 4.99 -13.54
N ARG A 66 -5.76 5.01 -12.20
CA ARG A 66 -6.88 4.43 -11.43
C ARG A 66 -8.19 5.15 -11.73
N ARG A 67 -8.15 6.47 -11.84
CA ARG A 67 -9.31 7.30 -12.20
C ARG A 67 -9.84 6.93 -13.58
N GLN A 68 -8.96 6.79 -14.56
CA GLN A 68 -9.34 6.38 -15.92
C GLN A 68 -9.94 4.97 -15.97
N MET A 69 -9.45 4.06 -15.13
CA MET A 69 -9.96 2.70 -14.98
C MET A 69 -11.27 2.62 -14.17
N ASN A 70 -11.88 3.74 -13.78
CA ASN A 70 -13.03 3.81 -12.86
C ASN A 70 -12.82 3.02 -11.56
N MET A 71 -11.58 2.81 -11.13
CA MET A 71 -11.29 2.18 -9.85
C MET A 71 -11.48 3.23 -8.75
N PRO A 72 -12.32 2.97 -7.73
CA PRO A 72 -12.48 3.91 -6.64
C PRO A 72 -11.13 4.10 -5.95
N ALA A 73 -10.77 5.36 -5.68
CA ALA A 73 -9.58 5.66 -4.90
C ALA A 73 -9.68 4.89 -3.57
N ILE A 74 -8.66 4.11 -3.25
CA ILE A 74 -8.50 3.48 -1.93
C ILE A 74 -8.10 4.59 -0.95
N GLY A 75 -8.98 5.58 -0.78
CA GLY A 75 -8.92 6.50 0.33
C GLY A 75 -9.44 5.77 1.56
N ALA A 76 -8.78 5.96 2.70
CA ALA A 76 -9.43 5.70 3.98
C ALA A 76 -10.79 6.40 3.93
N LYS A 77 -11.89 5.65 4.13
CA LYS A 77 -13.21 6.26 4.27
C LYS A 77 -13.12 7.23 5.45
N LEU A 78 -12.88 8.51 5.17
CA LEU A 78 -13.02 9.56 6.16
C LEU A 78 -14.51 9.64 6.44
N GLY A 79 -14.95 8.90 7.44
CA GLY A 79 -16.30 9.03 7.97
C GLY A 79 -16.44 10.45 8.48
N VAL A 80 -17.04 11.33 7.68
CA VAL A 80 -17.42 12.66 8.14
C VAL A 80 -18.57 12.46 9.12
N VAL A 81 -18.22 12.36 10.41
CA VAL A 81 -19.18 12.32 11.51
C VAL A 81 -19.69 13.75 11.69
N ARG A 82 -20.75 14.13 10.98
CA ARG A 82 -21.54 15.30 11.38
C ARG A 82 -22.33 14.88 12.62
N GLY A 83 -21.96 15.46 13.77
CA GLY A 83 -22.41 15.02 15.09
C GLY A 83 -23.92 14.89 15.22
N THR A 84 -24.36 13.68 15.53
CA THR A 84 -24.94 13.36 16.85
C THR A 84 -24.48 11.93 17.18
N VAL A 85 -23.83 11.77 18.33
CA VAL A 85 -23.19 10.56 18.88
C VAL A 85 -23.69 9.25 18.25
N ILE A 86 -22.84 8.58 17.46
CA ILE A 86 -23.06 7.19 17.06
C ILE A 86 -22.18 6.34 17.98
N GLU A 87 -22.81 5.55 18.83
CA GLU A 87 -22.14 4.54 19.65
C GLU A 87 -21.28 3.65 18.74
N LEU A 88 -20.02 3.46 19.16
CA LEU A 88 -19.08 2.56 18.53
C LEU A 88 -19.73 1.18 18.41
N ALA A 89 -20.15 0.80 17.20
CA ALA A 89 -20.78 -0.49 16.97
C ALA A 89 -19.82 -1.60 17.41
N VAL A 90 -20.09 -2.16 18.58
CA VAL A 90 -19.37 -3.30 19.14
C VAL A 90 -19.39 -4.40 18.10
N ARG A 91 -18.20 -4.86 17.70
CA ARG A 91 -17.99 -5.98 16.77
C ARG A 91 -18.95 -7.11 17.15
N ARG A 92 -19.96 -7.36 16.31
CA ARG A 92 -20.79 -8.57 16.48
C ARG A 92 -19.86 -9.79 16.35
N PRO A 93 -19.90 -10.75 17.29
CA PRO A 93 -19.05 -11.92 17.24
C PRO A 93 -19.33 -12.71 15.95
N LYS A 94 -18.25 -13.11 15.27
CA LYS A 94 -18.30 -13.86 14.00
C LYS A 94 -19.04 -15.18 14.24
N LYS A 95 -20.22 -15.35 13.62
CA LYS A 95 -20.98 -16.60 13.67
C LYS A 95 -20.09 -17.71 13.09
N LYS A 96 -19.75 -18.71 13.91
CA LYS A 96 -19.02 -19.90 13.42
C LYS A 96 -19.92 -20.62 12.41
N PRO A 97 -19.39 -21.10 11.28
CA PRO A 97 -20.16 -21.90 10.35
C PRO A 97 -20.63 -23.16 11.08
N GLN A 98 -21.93 -23.36 11.14
CA GLN A 98 -22.52 -24.58 11.67
C GLN A 98 -22.32 -25.64 10.59
N ILE A 99 -21.31 -26.49 10.76
CA ILE A 99 -21.16 -27.70 9.97
C ILE A 99 -22.35 -28.58 10.37
N THR A 100 -23.31 -28.71 9.46
CA THR A 100 -24.39 -29.70 9.57
C THR A 100 -23.91 -30.99 8.90
N ASP A 101 -24.15 -32.14 9.53
CA ASP A 101 -23.76 -33.49 9.07
C ASP A 101 -24.31 -33.91 7.70
N LEU A 102 -25.04 -33.04 7.01
CA LEU A 102 -25.63 -33.25 5.68
C LEU A 102 -24.62 -33.28 4.51
N ARG A 103 -23.32 -33.47 4.77
CA ARG A 103 -22.30 -33.42 3.71
C ARG A 103 -21.14 -34.40 3.88
N LEU A 104 -21.35 -35.51 4.58
CA LEU A 104 -20.35 -36.59 4.64
C LEU A 104 -20.60 -37.73 3.63
N ASP A 105 -21.79 -37.84 3.04
CA ASP A 105 -22.16 -39.03 2.25
C ASP A 105 -21.93 -38.90 0.72
N ASP A 106 -21.54 -37.73 0.21
CA ASP A 106 -21.45 -37.47 -1.23
C ASP A 106 -20.10 -37.83 -1.88
N PHE A 107 -19.16 -38.44 -1.14
CA PHE A 107 -17.84 -38.80 -1.68
C PHE A 107 -17.45 -40.24 -1.36
N ASP A 108 -18.26 -41.19 -1.80
CA ASP A 108 -17.77 -42.56 -2.06
C ASP A 108 -17.22 -42.64 -3.50
N PRO A 109 -15.90 -42.80 -3.70
CA PRO A 109 -15.38 -43.16 -5.02
C PRO A 109 -15.83 -44.58 -5.34
N VAL A 110 -16.72 -44.72 -6.33
CA VAL A 110 -17.09 -46.02 -6.90
C VAL A 110 -15.82 -46.70 -7.42
N VAL A 111 -15.36 -47.71 -6.69
CA VAL A 111 -14.30 -48.63 -7.13
C VAL A 111 -14.89 -49.49 -8.26
N SER A 112 -14.58 -49.13 -9.50
CA SER A 112 -14.91 -49.92 -10.67
C SER A 112 -14.01 -51.15 -10.73
N THR A 113 -14.48 -52.29 -10.22
CA THR A 113 -13.94 -53.60 -10.61
C THR A 113 -14.68 -54.10 -11.85
N GLY A 114 -13.94 -54.23 -12.95
CA GLY A 114 -14.34 -54.83 -14.22
C GLY A 114 -13.12 -54.97 -15.11
#